data_AF-A0A925H7I9-F1
#
_entry.id   AF-A0A925H7I9-F1
#
_cell.length_a   1.000
_cell.length_b   1.000
_cell.length_c   1.000
_cell.angle_alpha   90.00
_cell.angle_beta   90.00
_cell.angle_gamma   90.00
#
_symmetry.space_group_name_H-M   'P 1'
#
loop_
_entity.id
_entity.type
_entity.pdbx_description
1 polymer ?
#
loop_
_entity_poly.entity_id
_entity_poly.type
_entity_poly.pdbx_seq_one_letter_code
_entity_poly.pdbx_strand_id
1 'polypeptide(L)'
;MPTLQRSFRAAVTALLLSFTIFSPQVIQAQRATRAQPAPPPVALDEIASGGSIGEEALAPATIGQVLISEFRFRGAGGAADEFVELYNNTNTDLDISGYTLHALTAAGAQNLRFTVPGALGSNTTIIPARGHFLITGASYSLAAVAASNGTLSTGIVDGSSIGFFAGATPTAGTRIDSAGFDTRDALFFEGTAITPSGAGTGGITTSGEYSFVRKMSGPNGESQDTDNNNADFVFVSTTAGTFSTRVSILGAPGPENLASPTLKTNAQMTGARLDTGVASTVAPNRVRTQRAACPPVSSVGIVCDNTKSNLGTMEIRLKITNNTGAPVTRLRFRVVNITTLNNRNPATEADIRALNNSGNFSAAISPAGGGGSQTVQNLTLEAPSDTVTLGGALHSTLGAGTITVGTPLANGAAINVNFMLGVQLSGGFRFFVIVEALP
;
A
#
# COMPACT_ATOMS: atom_id res chain seq x y z
N MET A 1 34.13 30.50 22.80
CA MET A 1 33.14 30.08 21.77
C MET A 1 33.48 28.66 21.35
N PRO A 2 32.56 27.71 21.59
CA PRO A 2 32.23 26.76 20.54
C PRO A 2 30.71 26.68 20.33
N THR A 3 30.36 26.58 19.07
CA THR A 3 29.01 26.56 18.49
C THR A 3 28.34 25.21 18.71
N LEU A 4 27.15 25.22 19.33
CA LEU A 4 26.24 24.07 19.37
C LEU A 4 25.64 23.87 17.97
N GLN A 5 26.00 22.78 17.29
CA GLN A 5 25.22 22.25 16.17
C GLN A 5 23.97 21.55 16.73
N ARG A 6 22.81 22.18 16.58
CA ARG A 6 21.51 21.52 16.80
C ARG A 6 21.18 20.68 15.57
N SER A 7 21.24 19.37 15.72
CA SER A 7 20.67 18.39 14.80
C SER A 7 19.14 18.54 14.82
N PHE A 8 18.55 18.89 13.67
CA PHE A 8 17.11 18.75 13.43
C PHE A 8 16.82 17.26 13.19
N ARG A 9 16.17 16.60 14.15
CA ARG A 9 15.47 15.34 13.90
C ARG A 9 14.02 15.68 13.55
N ALA A 10 13.63 15.43 12.31
CA ALA A 10 12.23 15.41 11.91
C ALA A 10 11.53 14.24 12.64
N ALA A 11 10.46 14.56 13.39
CA ALA A 11 9.61 13.57 14.03
C ALA A 11 8.64 13.01 12.99
N VAL A 12 8.85 11.76 12.57
CA VAL A 12 7.91 10.99 11.75
C VAL A 12 6.81 10.48 12.68
N THR A 13 5.58 10.95 12.50
CA THR A 13 4.38 10.38 13.16
C THR A 13 3.66 9.50 12.14
N ALA A 14 4.22 8.32 11.84
CA ALA A 14 3.45 7.20 11.33
C ALA A 14 2.82 6.46 12.50
N LEU A 15 1.66 5.83 12.29
CA LEU A 15 1.08 4.90 13.27
C LEU A 15 2.07 3.74 13.50
N LEU A 16 2.98 3.94 14.46
CA LEU A 16 3.77 2.92 15.11
C LEU A 16 2.81 2.15 16.02
N LEU A 17 2.48 0.88 15.73
CA LEU A 17 2.27 -0.11 16.78
C LEU A 17 3.62 -0.39 17.45
N SER A 18 4.18 0.62 18.10
CA SER A 18 5.24 0.47 19.09
C SER A 18 4.58 0.43 20.45
N PHE A 19 4.66 -0.74 21.10
CA PHE A 19 4.19 -0.94 22.46
C PHE A 19 5.15 -0.27 23.45
N THR A 20 4.77 0.89 23.99
CA THR A 20 5.36 1.41 25.24
C THR A 20 4.28 2.09 26.09
N ILE A 21 4.24 1.71 27.37
CA ILE A 21 3.27 2.07 28.42
C ILE A 21 3.49 3.52 28.89
N PHE A 22 2.44 4.33 29.06
CA PHE A 22 2.37 5.36 30.12
C PHE A 22 0.93 5.72 30.53
N SER A 23 0.79 5.97 31.83
CA SER A 23 -0.41 6.27 32.65
C SER A 23 -0.91 7.72 32.46
N PRO A 24 -2.19 8.07 32.70
CA PRO A 24 -2.71 9.40 32.41
C PRO A 24 -2.39 10.39 33.55
N GLN A 25 -1.99 11.60 33.18
CA GLN A 25 -2.06 12.76 34.06
C GLN A 25 -2.90 13.87 33.42
N VAL A 26 -3.76 14.39 34.27
CA VAL A 26 -4.79 15.42 34.14
C VAL A 26 -4.24 16.71 33.50
N ILE A 27 -4.97 17.26 32.51
CA ILE A 27 -4.86 18.69 32.16
C ILE A 27 -6.27 19.30 32.17
N GLN A 28 -6.48 20.23 33.09
CA GLN A 28 -7.68 21.05 33.21
C GLN A 28 -7.72 22.05 32.05
N ALA A 29 -8.85 22.11 31.33
CA ALA A 29 -9.13 23.17 30.37
C ALA A 29 -9.75 24.38 31.09
N GLN A 30 -9.05 25.51 31.11
CA GLN A 30 -9.65 26.79 31.47
C GLN A 30 -10.40 27.37 30.27
N ARG A 31 -11.71 27.61 30.45
CA ARG A 31 -12.58 28.35 29.53
C ARG A 31 -12.18 29.82 29.48
N ALA A 32 -11.94 30.34 28.28
CA ALA A 32 -12.00 31.77 28.00
C ALA A 32 -13.24 32.06 27.13
N THR A 33 -14.24 32.67 27.74
CA THR A 33 -15.41 33.22 27.05
C THR A 33 -15.07 34.57 26.42
N ARG A 34 -15.15 34.67 25.09
CA ARG A 34 -15.34 35.97 24.43
C ARG A 34 -16.41 35.82 23.36
N ALA A 35 -17.52 36.52 23.54
CA ALA A 35 -18.61 36.61 22.59
C ALA A 35 -18.15 37.41 21.35
N GLN A 36 -18.40 36.86 20.16
CA GLN A 36 -18.22 37.53 18.88
C GLN A 36 -19.57 38.13 18.45
N PRO A 37 -19.65 39.41 18.04
CA PRO A 37 -20.89 40.02 17.59
C PRO A 37 -21.32 39.46 16.22
N ALA A 38 -22.64 39.38 16.01
CA ALA A 38 -23.24 38.88 14.78
C ALA A 38 -22.90 39.76 13.56
N PRO A 39 -22.65 39.17 12.38
CA PRO A 39 -22.47 39.94 11.14
C PRO A 39 -23.81 40.56 10.68
N PRO A 40 -23.77 41.71 10.00
CA PRO A 40 -24.98 42.36 9.47
C PRO A 40 -25.61 41.52 8.33
N PRO A 41 -26.92 41.63 8.10
CA PRO A 41 -27.58 40.94 7.00
C PRO A 41 -27.09 41.49 5.65
N VAL A 42 -26.63 40.58 4.79
CA VAL A 42 -26.25 40.90 3.41
C VAL A 42 -27.54 41.03 2.59
N ALA A 43 -27.71 42.17 1.93
CA ALA A 43 -28.83 42.42 1.03
C ALA A 43 -28.77 41.46 -0.17
N LEU A 44 -29.90 40.82 -0.47
CA LEU A 44 -30.11 40.09 -1.72
C LEU A 44 -30.52 41.11 -2.78
N ASP A 45 -29.57 41.58 -3.57
CA ASP A 45 -29.89 42.15 -4.88
C ASP A 45 -28.79 41.82 -5.89
N GLU A 46 -29.24 41.60 -7.13
CA GLU A 46 -28.48 41.30 -8.35
C GLU A 46 -28.09 39.83 -8.64
N ILE A 47 -29.10 39.01 -8.96
CA ILE A 47 -28.96 37.90 -9.93
C ILE A 47 -29.22 38.50 -11.32
N ALA A 48 -28.16 38.81 -12.09
CA ALA A 48 -28.19 38.84 -13.56
C ALA A 48 -26.79 39.03 -14.17
N SER A 49 -25.97 37.98 -14.20
CA SER A 49 -25.10 37.73 -15.36
C SER A 49 -24.83 36.24 -15.46
N GLY A 50 -25.09 35.66 -16.63
CA GLY A 50 -24.94 34.24 -16.92
C GLY A 50 -23.47 33.83 -16.98
N GLY A 51 -22.81 33.77 -15.82
CA GLY A 51 -21.55 33.07 -15.67
C GLY A 51 -21.81 31.57 -15.77
N SER A 52 -21.35 30.95 -16.86
CA SER A 52 -21.07 29.51 -16.84
C SER A 52 -20.25 29.24 -15.58
N ILE A 53 -20.75 28.39 -14.70
CA ILE A 53 -19.91 27.76 -13.70
C ILE A 53 -18.92 26.91 -14.48
N GLY A 54 -17.78 27.51 -14.86
CA GLY A 54 -16.67 26.75 -15.41
C GLY A 54 -16.36 25.68 -14.38
N GLU A 55 -16.53 24.41 -14.77
CA GLU A 55 -15.95 23.30 -14.05
C GLU A 55 -14.47 23.66 -13.86
N GLU A 56 -14.04 23.90 -12.62
CA GLU A 56 -12.64 24.23 -12.36
C GLU A 56 -11.81 23.10 -12.96
N ALA A 57 -11.00 23.44 -13.97
CA ALA A 57 -10.11 22.47 -14.58
C ALA A 57 -9.21 21.90 -13.48
N LEU A 58 -9.17 20.56 -13.36
CA LEU A 58 -8.30 19.90 -12.39
C LEU A 58 -6.84 20.35 -12.61
N ALA A 59 -6.11 20.50 -11.51
CA ALA A 59 -4.71 20.89 -11.59
C ALA A 59 -3.88 19.75 -12.23
N PRO A 60 -3.01 20.05 -13.22
CA PRO A 60 -2.07 19.08 -13.76
C PRO A 60 -1.12 18.57 -12.66
N ALA A 61 -0.77 17.29 -12.71
CA ALA A 61 0.18 16.70 -11.77
C ALA A 61 1.57 17.37 -11.86
N THR A 62 2.13 17.78 -10.72
CA THR A 62 3.49 18.34 -10.63
C THR A 62 4.49 17.31 -10.10
N ILE A 63 5.77 17.69 -10.07
CA ILE A 63 6.88 16.87 -9.55
C ILE A 63 6.54 16.33 -8.14
N GLY A 64 6.71 15.03 -7.94
CA GLY A 64 6.46 14.34 -6.66
C GLY A 64 4.98 14.10 -6.31
N GLN A 65 4.02 14.54 -7.13
CA GLN A 65 2.59 14.30 -6.88
C GLN A 65 2.11 12.95 -7.41
N VAL A 66 2.68 12.49 -8.52
CA VAL A 66 2.47 11.13 -9.05
C VAL A 66 3.78 10.37 -8.91
N LEU A 67 3.73 9.20 -8.29
CA LEU A 67 4.90 8.37 -8.04
C LEU A 67 4.80 7.05 -8.80
N ILE A 68 5.90 6.55 -9.32
CA ILE A 68 6.09 5.14 -9.65
C ILE A 68 6.07 4.37 -8.32
N SER A 69 4.98 3.65 -8.06
CA SER A 69 4.75 2.92 -6.80
C SER A 69 5.20 1.47 -6.88
N GLU A 70 5.11 0.85 -8.05
CA GLU A 70 5.49 -0.54 -8.24
C GLU A 70 5.93 -0.76 -9.69
N PHE A 71 6.97 -1.56 -9.90
CA PHE A 71 7.34 -1.97 -11.25
C PHE A 71 8.06 -3.32 -11.29
N ARG A 72 8.02 -3.93 -12.46
CA ARG A 72 8.96 -4.99 -12.87
C ARG A 72 9.18 -4.91 -14.37
N PHE A 73 10.38 -5.31 -14.81
CA PHE A 73 10.71 -5.40 -16.25
C PHE A 73 10.73 -6.84 -16.77
N ARG A 74 10.39 -7.79 -15.89
CA ARG A 74 10.25 -9.21 -16.18
C ARG A 74 9.40 -9.82 -15.07
N GLY A 75 8.60 -10.82 -15.42
CA GLY A 75 7.75 -11.54 -14.47
C GLY A 75 7.67 -13.03 -14.77
N ALA A 76 6.67 -13.71 -14.21
CA ALA A 76 6.44 -15.13 -14.43
C ALA A 76 6.09 -15.46 -15.90
N GLY A 77 5.46 -14.52 -16.61
CA GLY A 77 5.17 -14.59 -18.05
C GLY A 77 6.38 -14.35 -18.96
N GLY A 78 7.57 -14.10 -18.40
CA GLY A 78 8.83 -13.93 -19.15
C GLY A 78 9.27 -12.48 -19.31
N ALA A 79 10.10 -12.23 -20.33
CA ALA A 79 10.75 -10.93 -20.55
C ALA A 79 9.78 -9.80 -20.93
N ALA A 80 8.60 -10.14 -21.45
CA ALA A 80 7.56 -9.17 -21.81
C ALA A 80 6.45 -9.06 -20.73
N ASP A 81 6.68 -9.64 -19.56
CA ASP A 81 5.79 -9.57 -18.41
C ASP A 81 6.18 -8.38 -17.52
N GLU A 82 6.16 -7.20 -18.13
CA GLU A 82 6.52 -5.94 -17.50
C GLU A 82 5.27 -5.22 -16.98
N PHE A 83 5.45 -4.39 -15.97
CA PHE A 83 4.50 -3.34 -15.67
C PHE A 83 5.17 -2.18 -14.94
N VAL A 84 4.52 -1.02 -15.02
CA VAL A 84 4.81 0.19 -14.25
C VAL A 84 3.48 0.69 -13.70
N GLU A 85 3.40 0.79 -12.38
CA GLU A 85 2.28 1.39 -11.67
C GLU A 85 2.62 2.82 -11.26
N LEU A 86 1.68 3.72 -11.53
CA LEU A 86 1.70 5.09 -11.07
C LEU A 86 0.69 5.27 -9.94
N TYR A 87 1.03 6.06 -8.93
CA TYR A 87 0.20 6.34 -7.76
C TYR A 87 0.07 7.84 -7.54
N ASN A 88 -1.16 8.32 -7.34
CA ASN A 88 -1.43 9.69 -6.95
C ASN A 88 -1.17 9.85 -5.43
N ASN A 89 -0.06 10.50 -5.08
CA ASN A 89 0.35 10.74 -3.71
C ASN A 89 -0.34 11.95 -3.04
N THR A 90 -1.43 12.45 -3.62
CA THR A 90 -2.19 13.59 -3.11
C THR A 90 -3.58 13.17 -2.61
N ASN A 91 -4.27 14.11 -1.96
CA ASN A 91 -5.65 13.93 -1.49
C ASN A 91 -6.69 14.49 -2.48
N THR A 92 -6.28 14.78 -3.70
CA THR A 92 -7.12 15.36 -4.77
C THR A 92 -6.91 14.57 -6.06
N ASP A 93 -7.88 14.59 -6.95
CA ASP A 93 -7.76 14.00 -8.27
C ASP A 93 -6.69 14.76 -9.08
N LEU A 94 -5.92 14.03 -9.90
CA LEU A 94 -4.85 14.60 -10.72
C LEU A 94 -5.04 14.27 -12.18
N ASP A 95 -4.97 15.29 -13.05
CA ASP A 95 -4.88 15.09 -14.49
C ASP A 95 -3.45 14.71 -14.90
N ILE A 96 -3.33 13.60 -15.63
CA ILE A 96 -2.07 13.10 -16.21
C ILE A 96 -2.16 12.97 -17.74
N SER A 97 -3.20 13.52 -18.37
CA SER A 97 -3.39 13.48 -19.81
C SER A 97 -2.15 13.98 -20.55
N GLY A 98 -1.69 13.25 -21.57
CA GLY A 98 -0.53 13.64 -22.38
C GLY A 98 0.84 13.49 -21.71
N TYR A 99 0.90 12.97 -20.47
CA TYR A 99 2.16 12.63 -19.81
C TYR A 99 2.77 11.40 -20.48
N THR A 100 4.08 11.20 -20.33
CA THR A 100 4.78 10.11 -21.02
C THR A 100 5.64 9.29 -20.08
N LEU A 101 5.68 7.98 -20.36
CA LEU A 101 6.62 7.05 -19.76
C LEU A 101 7.76 6.83 -20.74
N HIS A 102 8.98 7.09 -20.31
CA HIS A 102 10.20 6.76 -21.04
C HIS A 102 11.01 5.72 -20.28
N ALA A 103 11.82 4.97 -21.01
CA ALA A 103 12.82 4.08 -20.43
C ALA A 103 14.14 4.16 -21.19
N LEU A 104 15.25 3.84 -20.50
CA LEU A 104 16.55 3.72 -21.14
C LEU A 104 16.64 2.41 -21.95
N THR A 105 17.18 2.50 -23.16
CA THR A 105 17.54 1.31 -23.96
C THR A 105 18.78 0.62 -23.38
N ALA A 106 19.12 -0.58 -23.88
CA ALA A 106 20.37 -1.25 -23.51
C ALA A 106 21.62 -0.37 -23.77
N ALA A 107 21.56 0.52 -24.77
CA ALA A 107 22.62 1.48 -25.09
C ALA A 107 22.58 2.76 -24.23
N GLY A 108 21.59 2.92 -23.35
CA GLY A 108 21.43 4.11 -22.50
C GLY A 108 20.72 5.27 -23.17
N ALA A 109 20.17 5.08 -24.38
CA ALA A 109 19.37 6.11 -25.05
C ALA A 109 17.95 6.16 -24.47
N GLN A 110 17.40 7.37 -24.32
CA GLN A 110 16.01 7.60 -23.90
C GLN A 110 15.03 7.14 -24.99
N ASN A 111 13.98 6.42 -24.62
CA ASN A 111 12.97 5.96 -25.58
C ASN A 111 11.57 6.05 -24.98
N LEU A 112 10.62 6.57 -25.76
CA LEU A 112 9.21 6.67 -25.38
C LEU A 112 8.57 5.28 -25.35
N ARG A 113 7.95 4.92 -24.23
CA ARG A 113 7.29 3.62 -24.04
C ARG A 113 5.77 3.73 -24.01
N PHE A 114 5.26 4.85 -23.52
CA PHE A 114 3.82 5.07 -23.44
C PHE A 114 3.51 6.57 -23.38
N THR A 115 2.40 6.96 -24.00
CA THR A 115 1.80 8.30 -23.86
C THR A 115 0.42 8.11 -23.25
N VAL A 116 0.17 8.79 -22.14
CA VAL A 116 -1.12 8.78 -21.45
C VAL A 116 -2.19 9.41 -22.37
N PRO A 117 -3.36 8.79 -22.54
CA PRO A 117 -4.42 9.33 -23.40
C PRO A 117 -4.83 10.77 -23.04
N GLY A 118 -5.06 11.57 -24.08
CA GLY A 118 -5.43 12.99 -23.98
C GLY A 118 -4.28 13.95 -24.31
N ALA A 119 -4.62 15.19 -24.63
CA ALA A 119 -3.65 16.27 -24.73
C ALA A 119 -3.20 16.71 -23.33
N LEU A 120 -2.03 17.34 -23.22
CA LEU A 120 -1.52 17.84 -21.95
C LEU A 120 -2.52 18.79 -21.28
N GLY A 121 -2.97 18.46 -20.07
CA GLY A 121 -3.95 19.27 -19.32
C GLY A 121 -5.39 19.18 -19.83
N SER A 122 -5.74 18.14 -20.60
CA SER A 122 -7.07 17.99 -21.18
C SER A 122 -8.11 17.31 -20.29
N ASN A 123 -7.74 16.88 -19.06
CA ASN A 123 -8.62 16.15 -18.15
C ASN A 123 -9.23 14.87 -18.74
N THR A 124 -8.55 14.25 -19.70
CA THR A 124 -8.97 12.97 -20.32
C THR A 124 -8.65 11.77 -19.43
N THR A 125 -7.46 11.78 -18.83
CA THR A 125 -7.01 10.70 -17.94
C THR A 125 -6.72 11.26 -16.56
N ILE A 126 -7.56 10.91 -15.60
CA ILE A 126 -7.50 11.38 -14.21
C ILE A 126 -7.14 10.19 -13.32
N ILE A 127 -6.13 10.35 -12.46
CA ILE A 127 -5.90 9.43 -11.35
C ILE A 127 -6.63 10.00 -10.12
N PRO A 128 -7.64 9.30 -9.57
CA PRO A 128 -8.32 9.75 -8.36
C PRO A 128 -7.36 9.98 -7.19
N ALA A 129 -7.77 10.78 -6.20
CA ALA A 129 -7.04 10.93 -4.95
C ALA A 129 -6.65 9.54 -4.37
N ARG A 130 -5.35 9.35 -4.11
CA ARG A 130 -4.80 8.07 -3.62
C ARG A 130 -5.03 6.86 -4.55
N GLY A 131 -5.38 7.12 -5.82
CA GLY A 131 -5.61 6.12 -6.84
C GLY A 131 -4.36 5.77 -7.63
N HIS A 132 -4.53 4.84 -8.58
CA HIS A 132 -3.43 4.24 -9.34
C HIS A 132 -3.70 4.24 -10.84
N PHE A 133 -2.66 4.11 -11.65
CA PHE A 133 -2.73 3.89 -13.08
C PHE A 133 -1.70 2.85 -13.50
N LEU A 134 -2.15 1.81 -14.22
CA LEU A 134 -1.32 0.67 -14.56
C LEU A 134 -0.93 0.64 -16.05
N ILE A 135 0.37 0.61 -16.32
CA ILE A 135 0.93 0.41 -17.66
C ILE A 135 1.58 -0.97 -17.74
N THR A 136 1.24 -1.78 -18.73
CA THR A 136 1.65 -3.20 -18.80
C THR A 136 2.37 -3.56 -20.10
N GLY A 137 3.24 -4.57 -20.03
CA GLY A 137 3.87 -5.22 -21.18
C GLY A 137 2.94 -6.19 -21.92
N ALA A 138 3.44 -6.78 -23.00
CA ALA A 138 2.65 -7.61 -23.90
C ALA A 138 2.29 -9.00 -23.32
N SER A 139 3.08 -9.50 -22.37
CA SER A 139 2.88 -10.80 -21.70
C SER A 139 2.53 -10.64 -20.22
N TYR A 140 1.89 -9.54 -19.85
CA TYR A 140 1.52 -9.23 -18.48
C TYR A 140 0.70 -10.35 -17.82
N SER A 141 1.24 -10.95 -16.75
CA SER A 141 0.68 -12.16 -16.13
C SER A 141 -0.38 -11.92 -15.05
N LEU A 142 -0.50 -10.68 -14.55
CA LEU A 142 -1.33 -10.34 -13.38
C LEU A 142 -2.65 -9.67 -13.74
N ALA A 143 -3.17 -9.86 -14.96
CA ALA A 143 -4.42 -9.25 -15.43
C ALA A 143 -5.66 -9.60 -14.58
N ALA A 144 -5.62 -10.73 -13.85
CA ALA A 144 -6.66 -11.10 -12.90
C ALA A 144 -6.61 -10.33 -11.57
N VAL A 145 -5.45 -9.75 -11.22
CA VAL A 145 -5.26 -8.89 -10.05
C VAL A 145 -5.70 -7.47 -10.37
N ALA A 146 -5.21 -6.91 -11.48
CA ALA A 146 -5.63 -5.62 -12.02
C ALA A 146 -5.52 -5.62 -13.55
N ALA A 147 -6.55 -5.10 -14.22
CA ALA A 147 -6.51 -4.91 -15.67
C ALA A 147 -5.62 -3.72 -16.04
N SER A 148 -4.97 -3.80 -17.20
CA SER A 148 -4.15 -2.71 -17.73
C SER A 148 -4.98 -1.45 -18.03
N ASN A 149 -4.46 -0.27 -17.68
CA ASN A 149 -4.99 1.01 -18.18
C ASN A 149 -4.29 1.45 -19.47
N GLY A 150 -3.06 0.99 -19.72
CA GLY A 150 -2.28 1.30 -20.90
C GLY A 150 -1.24 0.23 -21.21
N THR A 151 -0.92 0.04 -22.49
CA THR A 151 0.05 -0.98 -22.92
C THR A 151 1.31 -0.32 -23.45
N LEU A 152 2.47 -0.82 -23.04
CA LEU A 152 3.77 -0.39 -23.55
C LEU A 152 3.82 -0.59 -25.07
N SER A 153 4.31 0.41 -25.80
CA SER A 153 4.52 0.32 -27.25
C SER A 153 5.65 -0.67 -27.60
N THR A 154 6.63 -0.78 -26.71
CA THR A 154 7.81 -1.64 -26.81
C THR A 154 8.28 -2.02 -25.41
N GLY A 155 8.83 -3.22 -25.25
CA GLY A 155 9.30 -3.72 -23.96
C GLY A 155 10.45 -2.91 -23.36
N ILE A 156 10.56 -2.96 -22.03
CA ILE A 156 11.60 -2.32 -21.23
C ILE A 156 12.67 -3.37 -20.95
N VAL A 157 13.93 -3.04 -21.19
CA VAL A 157 15.02 -4.00 -20.96
C VAL A 157 15.21 -4.25 -19.46
N ASP A 158 15.54 -5.48 -19.07
CA ASP A 158 15.60 -5.93 -17.67
C ASP A 158 16.42 -4.99 -16.75
N GLY A 159 17.51 -4.41 -17.28
CA GLY A 159 18.43 -3.52 -16.56
C GLY A 159 18.14 -2.03 -16.69
N SER A 160 16.97 -1.64 -17.20
CA SER A 160 16.64 -0.25 -17.51
C SER A 160 16.40 0.63 -16.27
N SER A 161 16.15 1.90 -16.54
CA SER A 161 15.53 2.85 -15.66
C SER A 161 14.38 3.56 -16.37
N ILE A 162 13.34 3.91 -15.64
CA ILE A 162 12.11 4.53 -16.15
C ILE A 162 11.92 5.93 -15.56
N GLY A 163 11.36 6.82 -16.37
CA GLY A 163 10.95 8.15 -15.93
C GLY A 163 9.57 8.49 -16.46
N PHE A 164 8.77 9.13 -15.61
CA PHE A 164 7.45 9.66 -15.95
C PHE A 164 7.53 11.18 -16.09
N PHE A 165 7.06 11.72 -17.20
CA PHE A 165 7.27 13.12 -17.57
C PHE A 165 5.97 13.82 -17.97
N ALA A 166 5.82 15.08 -17.57
CA ALA A 166 4.78 15.98 -18.08
C ALA A 166 5.13 16.40 -19.53
N GLY A 167 4.49 15.76 -20.51
CA GLY A 167 4.70 16.02 -21.94
C GLY A 167 5.70 15.07 -22.61
N ALA A 168 6.00 15.33 -23.89
CA ALA A 168 6.70 14.37 -24.76
C ALA A 168 8.23 14.35 -24.66
N THR A 169 8.84 15.39 -24.07
CA THR A 169 10.30 15.55 -24.01
C THR A 169 10.79 15.42 -22.57
N PRO A 170 11.60 14.39 -22.26
CA PRO A 170 12.24 14.24 -20.96
C PRO A 170 13.18 15.41 -20.64
N THR A 171 12.91 16.12 -19.55
CA THR A 171 13.78 17.15 -18.98
C THR A 171 13.68 17.12 -17.47
N ALA A 172 14.62 17.74 -16.77
CA ALA A 172 14.53 17.87 -15.31
C ALA A 172 13.28 18.64 -14.86
N GLY A 173 12.81 19.63 -15.64
CA GLY A 173 11.62 20.42 -15.33
C GLY A 173 10.30 19.71 -15.64
N THR A 174 10.33 18.65 -16.45
CA THR A 174 9.15 17.85 -16.79
C THR A 174 9.12 16.52 -16.07
N ARG A 175 10.18 16.12 -15.35
CA ARG A 175 10.25 14.84 -14.64
C ARG A 175 9.34 14.86 -13.42
N ILE A 176 8.33 14.01 -13.44
CA ILE A 176 7.36 13.86 -12.34
C ILE A 176 7.89 12.91 -11.28
N ASP A 177 8.36 11.74 -11.71
CA ASP A 177 9.05 10.74 -10.87
C ASP A 177 9.94 9.87 -11.79
N SER A 178 10.94 9.21 -11.22
CA SER A 178 11.77 8.24 -11.92
C SER A 178 12.31 7.16 -10.99
N ALA A 179 12.40 5.93 -11.49
CA ALA A 179 12.91 4.80 -10.72
C ALA A 179 13.64 3.82 -11.63
N GLY A 180 14.69 3.19 -11.13
CA GLY A 180 15.40 2.20 -11.93
C GLY A 180 16.77 1.79 -11.44
N PHE A 181 17.50 1.16 -12.34
CA PHE A 181 18.79 0.51 -12.07
C PHE A 181 19.97 1.16 -12.79
N ASP A 182 19.73 1.62 -14.01
CA ASP A 182 20.71 2.23 -14.90
C ASP A 182 20.94 3.70 -14.52
N THR A 183 22.21 4.05 -14.31
CA THR A 183 22.63 5.38 -13.85
C THR A 183 23.21 6.25 -14.96
N ARG A 184 23.19 5.80 -16.23
CA ARG A 184 23.76 6.55 -17.35
C ARG A 184 23.05 7.88 -17.62
N ASP A 185 21.79 8.02 -17.20
CA ASP A 185 21.03 9.25 -17.31
C ASP A 185 20.33 9.57 -15.99
N ALA A 186 20.69 10.71 -15.40
CA ALA A 186 20.17 11.17 -14.11
C ALA A 186 18.68 11.54 -14.16
N LEU A 187 18.04 11.63 -15.33
CA LEU A 187 16.60 11.84 -15.45
C LEU A 187 15.76 10.59 -15.15
N PHE A 188 16.38 9.40 -15.11
CA PHE A 188 15.67 8.13 -15.03
C PHE A 188 15.81 7.43 -13.66
N PHE A 189 16.49 8.06 -12.71
CA PHE A 189 16.53 7.61 -11.33
C PHE A 189 16.65 8.80 -10.37
N GLU A 190 16.36 8.57 -9.11
CA GLU A 190 16.45 9.58 -8.05
C GLU A 190 17.51 9.18 -7.04
N GLY A 191 18.40 10.15 -6.73
CA GLY A 191 19.46 10.00 -5.74
C GLY A 191 20.35 8.80 -6.03
N THR A 192 20.11 7.69 -5.33
CA THR A 192 20.79 6.42 -5.57
C THR A 192 19.84 5.44 -6.25
N ALA A 193 20.20 5.00 -7.46
CA ALA A 193 19.45 3.97 -8.18
C ALA A 193 19.35 2.66 -7.39
N ILE A 194 18.32 1.88 -7.68
CA ILE A 194 18.12 0.56 -7.09
C ILE A 194 19.18 -0.39 -7.63
N THR A 195 19.76 -1.23 -6.77
CA THR A 195 20.71 -2.27 -7.20
C THR A 195 19.99 -3.55 -7.64
N PRO A 196 19.76 -3.84 -8.94
CA PRO A 196 18.85 -4.91 -9.35
C PRO A 196 19.38 -6.31 -9.06
N SER A 197 20.63 -6.61 -9.41
CA SER A 197 21.28 -7.91 -9.18
C SER A 197 22.80 -7.71 -9.12
N GLY A 198 23.43 -8.14 -8.02
CA GLY A 198 24.87 -7.92 -7.79
C GLY A 198 25.24 -6.44 -7.81
N ALA A 199 26.53 -6.10 -7.92
CA ALA A 199 26.99 -4.72 -8.00
C ALA A 199 26.86 -4.09 -9.41
N GLY A 200 25.96 -4.59 -10.27
CA GLY A 200 25.89 -4.22 -11.69
C GLY A 200 24.52 -3.73 -12.19
N THR A 201 24.50 -3.22 -13.42
CA THR A 201 23.33 -2.64 -14.12
C THR A 201 22.48 -3.68 -14.89
N GLY A 202 22.72 -4.98 -14.69
CA GLY A 202 22.17 -6.05 -15.54
C GLY A 202 20.70 -6.41 -15.33
N GLY A 203 19.97 -5.74 -14.43
CA GLY A 203 18.57 -6.06 -14.15
C GLY A 203 18.34 -7.41 -13.47
N ILE A 204 17.07 -7.82 -13.41
CA ILE A 204 16.67 -9.21 -13.09
C ILE A 204 16.35 -9.93 -14.39
N THR A 205 17.10 -10.99 -14.69
CA THR A 205 16.96 -11.78 -15.92
C THR A 205 16.28 -13.13 -15.71
N THR A 206 16.06 -13.50 -14.44
CA THR A 206 15.34 -14.72 -14.06
C THR A 206 13.84 -14.44 -13.97
N SER A 207 13.01 -15.24 -14.63
CA SER A 207 11.56 -15.11 -14.56
C SER A 207 11.02 -15.58 -13.20
N GLY A 208 9.97 -14.93 -12.72
CA GLY A 208 9.25 -15.30 -11.51
C GLY A 208 8.28 -14.22 -11.04
N GLU A 209 7.54 -14.52 -9.98
CA GLU A 209 6.50 -13.65 -9.48
C GLU A 209 7.06 -12.71 -8.39
N TYR A 210 7.58 -11.57 -8.84
CA TYR A 210 8.21 -10.55 -8.02
C TYR A 210 7.89 -9.13 -8.52
N SER A 211 8.25 -8.14 -7.71
CA SER A 211 8.28 -6.74 -8.11
C SER A 211 9.23 -5.91 -7.23
N PHE A 212 9.56 -4.73 -7.73
CA PHE A 212 10.09 -3.64 -6.93
C PHE A 212 8.91 -2.79 -6.47
N VAL A 213 8.70 -2.75 -5.16
CA VAL A 213 7.59 -2.00 -4.53
C VAL A 213 8.16 -0.82 -3.76
N ARG A 214 7.59 0.36 -3.96
CA ARG A 214 7.89 1.55 -3.16
C ARG A 214 7.34 1.31 -1.76
N LYS A 215 8.16 1.57 -0.74
CA LYS A 215 7.80 1.43 0.67
C LYS A 215 6.65 2.37 1.00
N MET A 216 5.79 1.97 1.92
CA MET A 216 4.72 2.81 2.46
C MET A 216 5.03 3.09 3.93
N SER A 217 5.60 4.27 4.20
CA SER A 217 6.07 4.68 5.52
C SER A 217 5.57 6.07 5.94
N GLY A 218 4.69 6.67 5.14
CA GLY A 218 4.02 7.92 5.46
C GLY A 218 3.14 7.83 6.73
N PRO A 219 2.73 8.98 7.27
CA PRO A 219 1.98 9.06 8.52
C PRO A 219 0.70 8.22 8.55
N ASN A 220 0.00 8.13 7.41
CA ASN A 220 -1.18 7.30 7.19
C ASN A 220 -0.91 6.10 6.27
N GLY A 221 0.37 5.75 6.08
CA GLY A 221 0.78 4.69 5.18
C GLY A 221 0.89 5.11 3.71
N GLU A 222 1.07 6.41 3.45
CA GLU A 222 1.41 6.90 2.12
C GLU A 222 2.78 6.39 1.65
N SER A 223 3.01 6.39 0.33
CA SER A 223 4.27 6.01 -0.29
C SER A 223 5.44 6.87 0.19
N GLN A 224 6.58 6.23 0.39
CA GLN A 224 7.84 6.85 0.76
C GLN A 224 8.52 7.42 -0.49
N ASP A 225 8.82 8.71 -0.44
CA ASP A 225 9.54 9.42 -1.49
C ASP A 225 10.61 10.30 -0.85
N THR A 226 11.85 9.84 -0.90
CA THR A 226 13.01 10.53 -0.28
C THR A 226 13.99 11.03 -1.31
N ASP A 227 13.55 11.14 -2.57
CA ASP A 227 14.39 11.37 -3.75
C ASP A 227 15.56 10.37 -3.83
N ASN A 228 15.36 9.14 -3.38
CA ASN A 228 16.39 8.10 -3.35
C ASN A 228 15.78 6.71 -3.58
N ASN A 229 15.84 6.22 -4.82
CA ASN A 229 15.17 4.97 -5.17
C ASN A 229 15.66 3.77 -4.34
N ASN A 230 16.93 3.69 -3.97
CA ASN A 230 17.45 2.61 -3.11
C ASN A 230 16.90 2.67 -1.68
N ALA A 231 16.60 3.87 -1.16
CA ALA A 231 15.95 4.03 0.14
C ALA A 231 14.44 3.75 0.07
N ASP A 232 13.83 4.00 -1.08
CA ASP A 232 12.37 4.01 -1.26
C ASP A 232 11.82 2.66 -1.73
N PHE A 233 12.57 1.85 -2.47
CA PHE A 233 12.07 0.57 -2.97
C PHE A 233 12.59 -0.65 -2.21
N VAL A 234 11.78 -1.72 -2.19
CA VAL A 234 12.16 -3.07 -1.78
C VAL A 234 11.83 -4.08 -2.86
N PHE A 235 12.52 -5.22 -2.85
CA PHE A 235 12.31 -6.30 -3.80
C PHE A 235 11.58 -7.46 -3.11
N VAL A 236 10.35 -7.73 -3.56
CA VAL A 236 9.48 -8.76 -2.98
C VAL A 236 9.22 -9.86 -3.98
N SER A 237 9.01 -11.09 -3.50
CA SER A 237 8.49 -12.19 -4.32
C SER A 237 7.66 -13.16 -3.50
N THR A 238 6.80 -13.90 -4.19
CA THR A 238 5.94 -14.93 -3.58
C THR A 238 6.70 -16.15 -3.06
N THR A 239 7.97 -16.29 -3.43
CA THR A 239 8.82 -17.43 -3.06
C THR A 239 9.93 -17.07 -2.09
N ALA A 240 10.16 -15.78 -1.84
CA ALA A 240 11.35 -15.27 -1.15
C ALA A 240 12.68 -15.82 -1.74
N GLY A 241 12.65 -16.15 -3.04
CA GLY A 241 13.78 -16.76 -3.74
C GLY A 241 14.87 -15.76 -4.10
N THR A 242 15.93 -16.30 -4.69
CA THR A 242 16.97 -15.52 -5.35
C THR A 242 16.66 -15.43 -6.83
N PHE A 243 16.55 -14.22 -7.37
CA PHE A 243 16.34 -13.96 -8.78
C PHE A 243 17.59 -13.32 -9.37
N SER A 244 18.20 -13.99 -10.34
CA SER A 244 19.57 -13.74 -10.77
C SER A 244 20.53 -13.84 -9.57
N THR A 245 20.92 -12.72 -8.96
CA THR A 245 21.78 -12.69 -7.76
C THR A 245 21.15 -11.95 -6.58
N ARG A 246 19.93 -11.44 -6.71
CA ARG A 246 19.25 -10.68 -5.66
C ARG A 246 18.27 -11.55 -4.89
N VAL A 247 18.44 -11.58 -3.57
CA VAL A 247 17.50 -12.22 -2.65
C VAL A 247 16.29 -11.32 -2.47
N SER A 248 15.09 -11.88 -2.61
CA SER A 248 13.83 -11.17 -2.39
C SER A 248 13.32 -11.35 -0.96
N ILE A 249 12.57 -10.36 -0.48
CA ILE A 249 11.77 -10.46 0.73
C ILE A 249 10.51 -11.27 0.42
N LEU A 250 10.05 -12.11 1.36
CA LEU A 250 8.74 -12.76 1.17
C LEU A 250 7.65 -11.68 1.07
N GLY A 251 6.86 -11.75 0.01
CA GLY A 251 5.83 -10.78 -0.29
C GLY A 251 5.13 -11.10 -1.60
N ALA A 252 4.50 -10.12 -2.23
CA ALA A 252 3.91 -10.33 -3.54
C ALA A 252 3.82 -9.05 -4.35
N PRO A 253 3.93 -9.13 -5.69
CA PRO A 253 3.48 -8.05 -6.53
C PRO A 253 1.97 -7.85 -6.35
N GLY A 254 1.51 -6.62 -6.40
CA GLY A 254 0.11 -6.30 -6.17
C GLY A 254 -0.34 -5.08 -6.96
N PRO A 255 -0.24 -5.14 -8.31
CA PRO A 255 -0.47 -4.01 -9.18
C PRO A 255 -1.91 -3.51 -9.09
N GLU A 256 -2.08 -2.22 -9.31
CA GLU A 256 -3.31 -1.47 -9.13
C GLU A 256 -3.58 -0.55 -10.31
N ASN A 257 -4.84 -0.48 -10.71
CA ASN A 257 -5.30 0.33 -11.82
C ASN A 257 -6.30 1.40 -11.35
N LEU A 258 -6.86 2.16 -12.29
CA LEU A 258 -7.87 3.20 -11.97
C LEU A 258 -9.13 2.70 -11.24
N ALA A 259 -9.41 1.40 -11.27
CA ALA A 259 -10.56 0.78 -10.59
C ALA A 259 -10.16 0.08 -9.28
N SER A 260 -8.90 0.13 -8.88
CA SER A 260 -8.43 -0.48 -7.64
C SER A 260 -8.89 0.31 -6.40
N PRO A 261 -9.10 -0.37 -5.25
CA PRO A 261 -9.34 0.28 -3.97
C PRO A 261 -8.25 1.30 -3.62
N THR A 262 -8.62 2.51 -3.22
CA THR A 262 -7.63 3.56 -2.89
C THR A 262 -7.31 3.60 -1.40
N LEU A 263 -6.08 4.03 -1.06
CA LEU A 263 -5.65 4.21 0.33
C LEU A 263 -6.62 5.13 1.08
N LYS A 264 -7.06 4.69 2.26
CA LYS A 264 -7.88 5.47 3.18
C LYS A 264 -7.10 5.85 4.42
N THR A 265 -7.29 7.08 4.88
CA THR A 265 -6.75 7.55 6.15
C THR A 265 -7.44 6.85 7.33
N ASN A 266 -6.80 6.87 8.51
CA ASN A 266 -7.40 6.37 9.75
C ASN A 266 -8.68 7.13 10.15
N ALA A 267 -8.85 8.37 9.68
CA ALA A 267 -10.08 9.14 9.88
C ALA A 267 -11.23 8.60 9.02
N GLN A 268 -10.95 8.23 7.77
CA GLN A 268 -11.93 7.68 6.83
C GLN A 268 -12.29 6.22 7.13
N MET A 269 -11.31 5.40 7.53
CA MET A 269 -11.51 4.00 7.90
C MET A 269 -10.88 3.75 9.28
N THR A 270 -11.68 3.96 10.32
CA THR A 270 -11.17 3.96 11.69
C THR A 270 -11.04 2.57 12.26
N GLY A 271 -9.81 2.18 12.60
CA GLY A 271 -9.51 0.95 13.33
C GLY A 271 -9.60 1.12 14.84
N ALA A 272 -10.26 0.18 15.50
CA ALA A 272 -10.35 0.08 16.95
C ALA A 272 -10.13 -1.37 17.41
N ARG A 273 -9.84 -1.55 18.70
CA ARG A 273 -9.88 -2.89 19.33
C ARG A 273 -11.27 -3.49 19.16
N LEU A 274 -11.34 -4.79 18.91
CA LEU A 274 -12.60 -5.53 18.94
C LEU A 274 -13.29 -5.40 20.31
N ASP A 275 -12.52 -5.56 21.38
CA ASP A 275 -12.96 -5.40 22.77
C ASP A 275 -12.15 -4.28 23.45
N THR A 276 -12.84 -3.19 23.80
CA THR A 276 -12.22 -2.04 24.46
C THR A 276 -11.94 -2.28 25.93
N GLY A 277 -12.57 -3.26 26.58
CA GLY A 277 -12.37 -3.62 27.98
C GLY A 277 -11.13 -4.48 28.23
N VAL A 278 -10.51 -5.01 27.17
CA VAL A 278 -9.33 -5.87 27.26
C VAL A 278 -8.15 -5.26 26.51
N ALA A 279 -6.93 -5.54 26.98
CA ALA A 279 -5.70 -5.14 26.29
C ALA A 279 -5.67 -5.68 24.85
N SER A 280 -5.02 -4.96 23.93
CA SER A 280 -4.87 -5.39 22.54
C SER A 280 -4.04 -6.69 22.40
N THR A 281 -3.30 -7.04 23.45
CA THR A 281 -2.39 -8.19 23.48
C THR A 281 -3.03 -9.49 23.96
N VAL A 282 -4.29 -9.43 24.39
CA VAL A 282 -5.02 -10.51 25.07
C VAL A 282 -6.31 -10.81 24.30
N ALA A 283 -6.83 -12.04 24.45
CA ALA A 283 -8.11 -12.42 23.87
C ALA A 283 -9.25 -11.53 24.38
N PRO A 284 -10.21 -11.11 23.53
CA PRO A 284 -10.39 -11.57 22.15
C PRO A 284 -9.58 -10.78 21.11
N ASN A 285 -8.95 -9.66 21.46
CA ASN A 285 -8.24 -8.77 20.52
C ASN A 285 -7.04 -9.45 19.84
N ARG A 286 -6.33 -10.30 20.58
CA ARG A 286 -5.24 -11.11 20.03
C ARG A 286 -5.24 -12.51 20.64
N VAL A 287 -5.15 -13.53 19.79
CA VAL A 287 -5.15 -14.93 20.20
C VAL A 287 -3.92 -15.61 19.63
N ARG A 288 -3.21 -16.39 20.45
CA ARG A 288 -2.07 -17.19 20.03
C ARG A 288 -2.43 -18.66 20.17
N THR A 289 -2.38 -19.39 19.06
CA THR A 289 -2.60 -20.84 19.04
C THR A 289 -1.25 -21.51 18.80
N GLN A 290 -0.77 -22.27 19.78
CA GLN A 290 0.50 -22.99 19.65
C GLN A 290 0.35 -24.20 18.74
N ARG A 291 1.47 -24.67 18.19
CA ARG A 291 1.49 -25.82 17.27
C ARG A 291 0.80 -27.07 17.82
N ALA A 292 0.94 -27.36 19.11
CA ALA A 292 0.30 -28.53 19.74
C ALA A 292 -1.24 -28.47 19.70
N ALA A 293 -1.83 -27.28 19.68
CA ALA A 293 -3.28 -27.06 19.65
C ALA A 293 -3.85 -26.91 18.23
N CYS A 294 -3.01 -27.00 17.20
CA CYS A 294 -3.38 -26.82 15.80
C CYS A 294 -2.53 -27.77 14.93
N PRO A 295 -2.88 -29.06 14.87
CA PRO A 295 -2.17 -30.01 14.04
C PRO A 295 -2.40 -29.74 12.54
N PRO A 296 -1.51 -30.24 11.66
CA PRO A 296 -1.61 -30.08 10.20
C PRO A 296 -2.77 -30.81 9.54
N VAL A 297 -3.49 -31.63 10.31
CA VAL A 297 -4.80 -32.18 9.97
C VAL A 297 -5.70 -31.92 11.18
N SER A 298 -6.73 -31.07 11.05
CA SER A 298 -7.68 -30.86 12.13
C SER A 298 -9.11 -31.03 11.64
N SER A 299 -9.91 -31.72 12.46
CA SER A 299 -11.37 -31.81 12.34
C SER A 299 -12.09 -30.58 12.93
N VAL A 300 -11.34 -29.52 13.31
CA VAL A 300 -11.83 -28.40 14.14
C VAL A 300 -11.40 -27.02 13.60
N GLY A 301 -11.19 -26.89 12.28
CA GLY A 301 -11.30 -25.59 11.61
C GLY A 301 -10.10 -24.64 11.68
N ILE A 302 -8.98 -24.99 12.33
CA ILE A 302 -7.69 -24.30 12.14
C ILE A 302 -6.63 -25.34 11.78
N VAL A 303 -5.98 -25.17 10.62
CA VAL A 303 -4.96 -26.09 10.10
C VAL A 303 -3.62 -25.36 10.05
N CYS A 304 -2.65 -25.86 10.82
CA CYS A 304 -1.29 -25.30 10.80
C CYS A 304 -0.41 -26.07 9.81
N ASP A 305 0.48 -25.36 9.16
CA ASP A 305 1.30 -25.87 8.08
C ASP A 305 2.78 -25.66 8.43
N ASN A 306 3.59 -26.70 8.29
CA ASN A 306 5.04 -26.66 8.55
C ASN A 306 5.78 -25.58 7.76
N THR A 307 5.26 -25.20 6.60
CA THR A 307 5.92 -24.26 5.68
C THR A 307 5.64 -22.80 6.00
N LYS A 308 4.53 -22.50 6.67
CA LYS A 308 4.04 -21.12 6.89
C LYS A 308 3.53 -20.81 8.31
N SER A 309 3.38 -21.82 9.17
CA SER A 309 2.91 -21.69 10.56
C SER A 309 3.48 -22.80 11.46
N ASN A 310 4.77 -23.11 11.32
CA ASN A 310 5.41 -24.22 12.01
C ASN A 310 5.23 -24.19 13.55
N LEU A 311 5.19 -23.00 14.15
CA LEU A 311 5.00 -22.79 15.60
C LEU A 311 3.54 -22.45 15.96
N GLY A 312 2.60 -22.66 15.06
CA GLY A 312 1.18 -22.35 15.21
C GLY A 312 0.79 -21.01 14.59
N THR A 313 -0.33 -20.43 15.04
CA THR A 313 -0.91 -19.21 14.48
C THR A 313 -1.08 -18.10 15.53
N MET A 314 -1.26 -16.88 15.04
CA MET A 314 -1.62 -15.69 15.80
C MET A 314 -2.74 -14.97 15.06
N GLU A 315 -3.80 -14.65 15.77
CA GLU A 315 -4.94 -13.88 15.28
C GLU A 315 -4.87 -12.46 15.86
N ILE A 316 -5.04 -11.45 15.01
CA ILE A 316 -5.21 -10.06 15.42
C ILE A 316 -6.57 -9.59 14.94
N ARG A 317 -7.41 -9.12 15.86
CA ARG A 317 -8.80 -8.77 15.60
C ARG A 317 -9.05 -7.29 15.81
N LEU A 318 -9.66 -6.66 14.82
CA LEU A 318 -9.95 -5.23 14.81
C LEU A 318 -11.40 -4.98 14.44
N LYS A 319 -11.96 -3.90 14.97
CA LYS A 319 -13.20 -3.29 14.46
C LYS A 319 -12.81 -2.17 13.50
N ILE A 320 -13.33 -2.19 12.29
CA ILE A 320 -13.11 -1.17 11.25
C ILE A 320 -14.43 -0.45 11.01
N THR A 321 -14.45 0.87 11.16
CA THR A 321 -15.63 1.71 10.94
C THR A 321 -15.45 2.53 9.68
N ASN A 322 -16.46 2.51 8.80
CA ASN A 322 -16.49 3.34 7.62
C ASN A 322 -16.96 4.76 7.98
N ASN A 323 -16.12 5.76 7.77
CA ASN A 323 -16.40 7.19 7.96
C ASN A 323 -16.08 7.98 6.68
N THR A 324 -16.14 7.35 5.50
CA THR A 324 -15.80 8.00 4.22
C THR A 324 -16.86 9.00 3.77
N GLY A 325 -18.03 9.04 4.41
CA GLY A 325 -19.19 9.83 3.98
C GLY A 325 -20.09 9.09 2.96
N ALA A 326 -19.66 7.94 2.46
CA ALA A 326 -20.39 7.11 1.49
C ALA A 326 -20.34 5.63 1.89
N PRO A 327 -21.18 4.75 1.30
CA PRO A 327 -20.96 3.32 1.40
C PRO A 327 -19.55 2.93 0.90
N VAL A 328 -19.06 1.76 1.33
CA VAL A 328 -17.83 1.16 0.81
C VAL A 328 -18.20 -0.18 0.18
N THR A 329 -17.86 -0.38 -1.08
CA THR A 329 -18.24 -1.58 -1.87
C THR A 329 -17.11 -2.59 -2.03
N ARG A 330 -15.88 -2.23 -1.67
CA ARG A 330 -14.75 -3.17 -1.55
C ARG A 330 -13.83 -2.72 -0.43
N LEU A 331 -13.45 -3.64 0.45
CA LEU A 331 -12.54 -3.40 1.55
C LEU A 331 -11.43 -4.44 1.56
N ARG A 332 -10.18 -3.98 1.54
CA ARG A 332 -9.00 -4.82 1.71
C ARG A 332 -7.93 -4.12 2.54
N PHE A 333 -6.92 -4.90 2.92
CA PHE A 333 -5.81 -4.46 3.75
C PHE A 333 -4.50 -4.88 3.11
N ARG A 334 -3.61 -3.92 2.84
CA ARG A 334 -2.29 -4.21 2.29
C ARG A 334 -1.26 -4.24 3.40
N VAL A 335 -0.42 -5.28 3.42
CA VAL A 335 0.67 -5.40 4.40
C VAL A 335 1.83 -4.49 3.99
N VAL A 336 2.12 -3.48 4.80
CA VAL A 336 3.14 -2.46 4.48
C VAL A 336 4.42 -2.62 5.28
N ASN A 337 4.38 -3.34 6.41
CA ASN A 337 5.55 -3.67 7.19
C ASN A 337 5.30 -4.95 7.99
N ILE A 338 6.15 -5.96 7.77
CA ILE A 338 6.06 -7.25 8.43
C ILE A 338 7.45 -7.82 8.68
N THR A 339 7.68 -8.43 9.84
CA THR A 339 8.88 -9.26 10.07
C THR A 339 8.66 -10.66 9.48
N THR A 340 9.37 -10.99 8.40
CA THR A 340 9.18 -12.22 7.64
C THR A 340 10.51 -12.76 7.11
N LEU A 341 10.44 -13.76 6.24
CA LEU A 341 11.62 -14.33 5.57
C LEU A 341 12.36 -13.26 4.75
N ASN A 342 13.68 -13.20 4.94
CA ASN A 342 14.63 -12.30 4.28
C ASN A 342 14.53 -10.79 4.60
N ASN A 343 13.76 -10.35 5.62
CA ASN A 343 13.76 -8.94 6.08
C ASN A 343 13.79 -8.74 7.60
N ARG A 344 13.94 -9.83 8.36
CA ARG A 344 13.96 -9.82 9.82
C ARG A 344 15.38 -9.94 10.38
N ASN A 345 15.60 -9.46 11.60
CA ASN A 345 16.77 -9.83 12.40
C ASN A 345 16.64 -11.30 12.85
N PRO A 346 17.51 -12.21 12.38
CA PRO A 346 17.36 -13.64 12.64
C PRO A 346 17.54 -14.03 14.12
N ALA A 347 18.14 -13.17 14.95
CA ALA A 347 18.38 -13.44 16.36
C ALA A 347 17.23 -13.01 17.28
N THR A 348 16.44 -12.00 16.89
CA THR A 348 15.47 -11.35 17.79
C THR A 348 14.07 -11.23 17.21
N GLU A 349 13.91 -11.29 15.89
CA GLU A 349 12.63 -11.06 15.22
C GLU A 349 12.00 -12.37 14.72
N ALA A 350 10.67 -12.42 14.80
CA ALA A 350 9.85 -13.51 14.32
C ALA A 350 9.80 -13.57 12.79
N ASP A 351 9.52 -14.77 12.26
CA ASP A 351 9.02 -14.93 10.89
C ASP A 351 7.51 -15.14 10.99
N ILE A 352 6.74 -14.12 10.63
CA ILE A 352 5.28 -14.18 10.56
C ILE A 352 4.80 -14.00 9.12
N ARG A 353 3.69 -14.66 8.81
CA ARG A 353 3.13 -14.75 7.45
C ARG A 353 1.63 -14.66 7.49
N ALA A 354 1.03 -13.85 6.64
CA ALA A 354 -0.42 -13.81 6.48
C ALA A 354 -0.92 -15.14 5.89
N LEU A 355 -2.07 -15.61 6.38
CA LEU A 355 -2.68 -16.86 5.96
C LEU A 355 -4.11 -16.64 5.48
N ASN A 356 -4.55 -17.49 4.56
CA ASN A 356 -5.96 -17.66 4.28
C ASN A 356 -6.68 -18.28 5.47
N ASN A 357 -7.82 -17.69 5.85
CA ASN A 357 -8.79 -18.33 6.71
C ASN A 357 -10.20 -18.02 6.20
N SER A 358 -11.15 -18.93 6.41
CA SER A 358 -12.50 -18.81 5.87
C SER A 358 -13.56 -18.88 6.95
N GLY A 359 -14.76 -18.39 6.63
CA GLY A 359 -15.90 -18.38 7.53
C GLY A 359 -15.84 -17.29 8.59
N ASN A 360 -17.02 -16.85 9.02
CA ASN A 360 -17.17 -15.94 10.14
C ASN A 360 -17.24 -16.75 11.44
N PHE A 361 -16.79 -16.17 12.54
CA PHE A 361 -16.90 -16.79 13.86
C PHE A 361 -17.40 -15.78 14.90
N SER A 362 -17.83 -16.27 16.05
CA SER A 362 -18.31 -15.44 17.16
C SER A 362 -17.20 -15.28 18.20
N ALA A 363 -16.87 -14.04 18.57
CA ALA A 363 -15.94 -13.74 19.65
C ALA A 363 -16.68 -13.15 20.84
N ALA A 364 -16.44 -13.69 22.04
CA ALA A 364 -16.98 -13.16 23.28
C ALA A 364 -16.33 -11.81 23.63
N ILE A 365 -17.13 -10.85 24.08
CA ILE A 365 -16.69 -9.53 24.53
C ILE A 365 -16.78 -9.46 26.04
N SER A 366 -15.74 -8.91 26.66
CA SER A 366 -15.66 -8.72 28.11
C SER A 366 -16.78 -7.79 28.61
N PRO A 367 -17.20 -7.91 29.88
CA PRO A 367 -18.17 -6.99 30.47
C PRO A 367 -17.74 -5.52 30.36
N ALA A 368 -16.44 -5.23 30.52
CA ALA A 368 -15.90 -3.88 30.37
C ALA A 368 -15.90 -3.37 28.92
N GLY A 369 -15.97 -4.27 27.94
CA GLY A 369 -16.16 -3.98 26.52
C GLY A 369 -17.62 -3.93 26.06
N GLY A 370 -18.58 -4.06 26.97
CA GLY A 370 -20.02 -4.07 26.67
C GLY A 370 -20.70 -5.44 26.75
N GLY A 371 -19.94 -6.51 26.96
CA GLY A 371 -20.46 -7.87 27.11
C GLY A 371 -21.00 -8.50 25.83
N GLY A 372 -21.44 -9.76 25.93
CA GLY A 372 -22.04 -10.51 24.83
C GLY A 372 -21.01 -11.08 23.84
N SER A 373 -21.40 -11.16 22.57
CA SER A 373 -20.58 -11.70 21.49
C SER A 373 -20.69 -10.87 20.22
N GLN A 374 -19.62 -10.85 19.43
CA GLN A 374 -19.55 -10.13 18.16
C GLN A 374 -19.15 -11.10 17.05
N THR A 375 -19.80 -10.99 15.89
CA THR A 375 -19.36 -11.68 14.67
C THR A 375 -18.05 -11.07 14.20
N VAL A 376 -17.06 -11.91 13.93
CA VAL A 376 -15.76 -11.55 13.39
C VAL A 376 -15.54 -12.30 12.08
N GLN A 377 -15.10 -11.56 11.09
CA GLN A 377 -14.87 -12.06 9.75
C GLN A 377 -13.40 -12.34 9.51
N ASN A 378 -13.10 -13.54 9.03
CA ASN A 378 -11.76 -13.86 8.56
C ASN A 378 -11.47 -13.15 7.23
N LEU A 379 -10.25 -12.62 7.12
CA LEU A 379 -9.75 -12.08 5.86
C LEU A 379 -9.07 -13.17 5.04
N THR A 380 -9.10 -13.03 3.72
CA THR A 380 -8.45 -13.93 2.77
C THR A 380 -7.38 -13.18 1.99
N LEU A 381 -6.21 -13.79 1.81
CA LEU A 381 -5.20 -13.32 0.87
C LEU A 381 -5.81 -13.20 -0.53
N GLU A 382 -5.48 -12.12 -1.23
CA GLU A 382 -5.75 -12.00 -2.66
C GLU A 382 -4.55 -12.52 -3.47
N ALA A 383 -4.80 -12.83 -4.74
CA ALA A 383 -3.75 -13.20 -5.68
C ALA A 383 -2.68 -12.10 -5.81
N PRO A 384 -1.40 -12.48 -6.03
CA PRO A 384 -0.91 -13.85 -6.23
C PRO A 384 -0.54 -14.57 -4.92
N SER A 385 -0.88 -14.02 -3.75
CA SER A 385 -0.51 -14.62 -2.45
C SER A 385 -1.46 -15.71 -1.96
N ASP A 386 -2.62 -15.85 -2.59
CA ASP A 386 -3.71 -16.73 -2.17
C ASP A 386 -3.41 -18.23 -2.35
N THR A 387 -2.63 -18.59 -3.37
CA THR A 387 -2.30 -19.98 -3.68
C THR A 387 -0.87 -20.39 -3.36
N VAL A 388 -0.06 -19.49 -2.80
CA VAL A 388 1.38 -19.77 -2.58
C VAL A 388 1.63 -20.55 -1.30
N THR A 389 2.61 -21.45 -1.36
CA THR A 389 2.93 -22.36 -0.25
C THR A 389 3.45 -21.65 0.98
N LEU A 390 4.16 -20.53 0.83
CA LEU A 390 4.76 -19.81 1.94
C LEU A 390 3.79 -18.89 2.69
N GLY A 391 2.59 -18.64 2.16
CA GLY A 391 1.66 -17.61 2.66
C GLY A 391 2.01 -16.20 2.17
N GLY A 392 1.19 -15.22 2.54
CA GLY A 392 1.42 -13.81 2.20
C GLY A 392 2.36 -13.11 3.19
N ALA A 393 2.99 -12.03 2.77
CA ALA A 393 3.79 -11.19 3.65
C ALA A 393 3.85 -9.76 3.11
N LEU A 394 5.03 -9.18 2.85
CA LEU A 394 5.13 -7.77 2.48
C LEU A 394 4.41 -7.50 1.16
N HIS A 395 3.65 -6.40 1.09
CA HIS A 395 2.87 -5.98 -0.08
C HIS A 395 1.68 -6.89 -0.46
N SER A 396 1.54 -8.07 0.16
CA SER A 396 0.33 -8.91 0.01
C SER A 396 -0.91 -8.17 0.51
N THR A 397 -2.05 -8.40 -0.15
CA THR A 397 -3.35 -7.85 0.25
C THR A 397 -4.23 -8.94 0.86
N LEU A 398 -5.04 -8.54 1.85
CA LEU A 398 -6.08 -9.36 2.44
C LEU A 398 -7.45 -8.71 2.22
N GLY A 399 -8.32 -9.38 1.49
CA GLY A 399 -9.69 -8.93 1.23
C GLY A 399 -10.65 -9.31 2.35
N ALA A 400 -11.63 -8.45 2.61
CA ALA A 400 -12.79 -8.82 3.42
C ALA A 400 -13.70 -9.80 2.65
N GLY A 401 -13.92 -9.58 1.35
CA GLY A 401 -14.70 -10.49 0.49
C GLY A 401 -16.22 -10.45 0.67
N THR A 402 -16.74 -10.06 1.85
CA THR A 402 -18.19 -9.86 2.08
C THR A 402 -18.66 -8.43 1.84
N ILE A 403 -17.73 -7.46 1.81
CA ILE A 403 -18.02 -6.08 1.46
C ILE A 403 -17.97 -6.00 -0.07
N THR A 404 -19.15 -5.88 -0.66
CA THR A 404 -19.37 -5.92 -2.12
C THR A 404 -20.34 -4.82 -2.54
N VAL A 405 -20.53 -4.62 -3.84
CA VAL A 405 -21.58 -3.71 -4.36
C VAL A 405 -22.98 -4.13 -3.89
N GLY A 406 -23.25 -5.43 -3.76
CA GLY A 406 -24.54 -5.94 -3.27
C GLY A 406 -24.70 -5.89 -1.75
N THR A 407 -23.58 -5.79 -1.02
CA THR A 407 -23.52 -5.77 0.45
C THR A 407 -22.50 -4.74 0.92
N PRO A 408 -22.73 -3.44 0.66
CA PRO A 408 -21.76 -2.42 0.98
C PRO A 408 -21.70 -2.15 2.49
N LEU A 409 -20.53 -1.75 2.98
CA LEU A 409 -20.37 -1.24 4.33
C LEU A 409 -20.85 0.21 4.36
N ALA A 410 -22.05 0.47 4.87
CA ALA A 410 -22.62 1.81 4.93
C ALA A 410 -21.74 2.80 5.74
N ASN A 411 -21.84 4.09 5.42
CA ASN A 411 -21.19 5.12 6.24
C ASN A 411 -21.70 5.07 7.70
N GLY A 412 -20.79 5.16 8.66
CA GLY A 412 -21.01 4.98 10.09
C GLY A 412 -21.10 3.52 10.55
N ALA A 413 -21.22 2.55 9.62
CA ALA A 413 -21.25 1.14 9.96
C ALA A 413 -19.84 0.58 10.21
N ALA A 414 -19.77 -0.56 10.90
CA ALA A 414 -18.51 -1.21 11.22
C ALA A 414 -18.53 -2.70 10.93
N ILE A 415 -17.34 -3.24 10.63
CA ILE A 415 -17.07 -4.67 10.46
C ILE A 415 -15.95 -5.08 11.43
N ASN A 416 -16.09 -6.25 12.04
CA ASN A 416 -15.01 -6.84 12.82
C ASN A 416 -14.24 -7.82 11.94
N VAL A 417 -12.92 -7.65 11.84
CA VAL A 417 -12.05 -8.45 10.97
C VAL A 417 -11.00 -9.19 11.79
N ASN A 418 -10.54 -10.32 11.26
CA ASN A 418 -9.48 -11.14 11.81
C ASN A 418 -8.35 -11.32 10.80
N PHE A 419 -7.15 -10.88 11.18
CA PHE A 419 -5.91 -11.20 10.48
C PHE A 419 -5.36 -12.51 11.04
N MET A 420 -5.42 -13.58 10.25
CA MET A 420 -4.79 -14.86 10.58
C MET A 420 -3.32 -14.83 10.14
N LEU A 421 -2.41 -14.99 11.10
CA LEU A 421 -0.97 -14.99 10.87
C LEU A 421 -0.37 -16.34 11.28
N GLY A 422 0.42 -16.95 10.41
CA GLY A 422 1.26 -18.08 10.72
C GLY A 422 2.54 -17.63 11.42
N VAL A 423 2.91 -18.33 12.49
CA VAL A 423 4.16 -18.10 13.22
C VAL A 423 5.14 -19.16 12.78
N GLN A 424 6.08 -18.81 11.90
CA GLN A 424 7.09 -19.74 11.41
C GLN A 424 8.29 -19.81 12.36
N LEU A 425 8.69 -18.66 12.94
CA LEU A 425 9.74 -18.54 13.95
C LEU A 425 9.31 -17.55 15.04
N SER A 426 9.73 -17.78 16.28
CA SER A 426 9.40 -16.94 17.43
C SER A 426 10.35 -15.75 17.55
N GLY A 427 9.83 -14.60 18.00
CA GLY A 427 10.62 -13.40 18.29
C GLY A 427 9.71 -12.18 18.46
N GLY A 428 10.31 -10.99 18.58
CA GLY A 428 9.59 -9.74 18.41
C GLY A 428 9.09 -9.61 16.97
N PHE A 429 7.95 -8.96 16.73
CA PHE A 429 7.42 -8.86 15.37
C PHE A 429 6.90 -7.46 15.08
N ARG A 430 6.89 -7.13 13.78
CA ARG A 430 6.20 -5.98 13.21
C ARG A 430 5.10 -6.52 12.31
N PHE A 431 3.91 -5.95 12.38
CA PHE A 431 2.82 -6.23 11.45
C PHE A 431 1.96 -4.99 11.32
N PHE A 432 2.02 -4.37 10.15
CA PHE A 432 1.34 -3.13 9.82
C PHE A 432 0.63 -3.31 8.50
N VAL A 433 -0.61 -2.82 8.47
CA VAL A 433 -1.44 -2.79 7.27
C VAL A 433 -1.96 -1.38 7.04
N ILE A 434 -2.20 -1.06 5.78
CA ILE A 434 -3.04 0.07 5.39
C ILE A 434 -4.42 -0.43 4.98
N VAL A 435 -5.41 0.47 4.98
CA VAL A 435 -6.76 0.17 4.52
C VAL A 435 -6.94 0.73 3.12
N GLU A 436 -7.41 -0.09 2.20
CA GLU A 436 -7.74 0.32 0.84
C GLU A 436 -9.22 -0.01 0.57
N ALA A 437 -9.95 0.97 0.02
CA ALA A 437 -11.39 0.83 -0.19
C ALA A 437 -11.92 1.53 -1.44
N LEU A 438 -12.95 0.94 -2.05
CA LEU A 438 -13.79 1.57 -3.08
C LEU A 438 -15.08 2.12 -2.45
N PRO A 439 -15.56 3.31 -2.87
CA PRO A 439 -16.92 3.79 -2.58
C PRO A 439 -18.03 2.83 -3.03
#